data_AF-A0A3B4V118-F1
#
_entry.id   AF-A0A3B4V118-F1
#
_cell.length_a   1.000
_cell.length_b   1.000
_cell.length_c   1.000
_cell.angle_alpha   90.00
_cell.angle_beta   90.00
_cell.angle_gamma   90.00
#
_symmetry.space_group_name_H-M   'P 1'
#
loop_
_entity.id
_entity.type
_entity.pdbx_description
1 polymer ?
#
loop_
_entity_poly.entity_id
_entity_poly.type
_entity_poly.pdbx_seq_one_letter_code
_entity_poly.pdbx_strand_id
1 'polypeptide(L)'
;QVKGFVHKDRSPPPSLNDSLEGEIQAFLTDEDQLHTYDDLTKVNPVTPTTVLKCLQARYSVKVFYTHAGCTLVALNPFQPIPHLYSLDVMKEYHCAPQPQEFKPHIFIVAEEAYRNVQGQLEPVNQSLVVSGESGAGKTWTSRCLMKYYATVAASSSVVKSQHTVERIEKRVLDSNPIMEGLSKVTVVSKFKVGVN
;
A
#
# COMPACT_ATOMS: atom_id res chain seq x y z
N GLN A 1 -31.54 48.29 52.15
CA GLN A 1 -32.11 48.21 50.79
C GLN A 1 -30.99 47.86 49.81
N VAL A 2 -31.19 46.78 49.03
CA VAL A 2 -30.63 46.41 47.69
C VAL A 2 -29.10 46.35 47.51
N LYS A 3 -28.45 45.17 47.49
CA LYS A 3 -28.19 44.17 46.39
C LYS A 3 -27.17 44.62 45.33
N GLY A 4 -26.06 43.86 45.22
CA GLY A 4 -25.15 43.86 44.07
C GLY A 4 -24.56 42.45 43.89
N PHE A 5 -25.19 41.64 43.05
CA PHE A 5 -24.77 40.28 42.69
C PHE A 5 -23.82 40.37 41.48
N VAL A 6 -22.63 39.78 41.57
CA VAL A 6 -21.71 39.57 40.45
C VAL A 6 -22.19 38.33 39.69
N HIS A 7 -22.62 38.50 38.43
CA HIS A 7 -22.98 37.39 37.56
C HIS A 7 -21.71 36.77 36.95
N LYS A 8 -21.60 35.45 37.12
CA LYS A 8 -20.57 34.57 36.57
C LYS A 8 -21.01 34.15 35.17
N ASP A 9 -20.31 34.60 34.13
CA ASP A 9 -20.49 34.09 32.77
C ASP A 9 -20.08 32.61 32.73
N ARG A 10 -21.08 31.74 32.70
CA ARG A 10 -20.93 30.34 32.31
C ARG A 10 -21.36 30.26 30.85
N SER A 11 -20.41 30.01 29.96
CA SER A 11 -20.69 29.53 28.62
C SER A 11 -21.65 28.33 28.70
N PRO A 12 -22.68 28.25 27.85
CA PRO A 12 -23.59 27.12 27.85
C PRO A 12 -22.82 25.83 27.55
N PRO A 13 -23.19 24.70 28.18
CA PRO A 13 -22.62 23.40 27.83
C PRO A 13 -22.95 23.08 26.37
N PRO A 14 -22.05 22.40 25.63
CA PRO A 14 -22.31 22.00 24.26
C PRO A 14 -23.60 21.16 24.21
N SER A 15 -24.46 21.47 23.25
CA SER A 15 -25.76 20.85 23.13
C SER A 15 -25.60 19.41 22.63
N LEU A 16 -26.42 18.48 23.12
CA LEU A 16 -26.42 17.07 22.69
C LEU A 16 -26.67 16.92 21.17
N ASN A 17 -27.23 17.94 20.52
CA ASN A 17 -27.50 17.98 19.09
C ASN A 17 -26.22 18.17 18.25
N ASP A 18 -25.23 18.90 18.76
CA ASP A 18 -23.94 19.11 18.06
C ASP A 18 -23.13 17.80 17.96
N SER A 19 -23.29 16.90 18.93
CA SER A 19 -22.65 15.57 18.93
C SER A 19 -23.29 14.64 17.90
N LEU A 20 -24.61 14.73 17.72
CA LEU A 20 -25.36 13.89 16.79
C LEU A 20 -25.16 14.35 15.34
N GLU A 21 -25.05 15.66 15.09
CA GLU A 21 -24.70 16.18 13.76
C GLU A 21 -23.29 15.77 13.32
N GLY A 22 -22.30 15.79 14.23
CA GLY A 22 -20.96 15.27 13.96
C GLY A 22 -20.94 13.78 13.65
N GLU A 23 -21.76 12.99 14.35
CA GLU A 23 -21.95 11.56 14.07
C GLU A 23 -22.65 11.34 12.71
N ILE A 24 -23.69 12.10 12.39
CA ILE A 24 -24.40 12.03 11.10
C ILE A 24 -23.46 12.42 9.94
N GLN A 25 -22.65 13.46 10.10
CA GLN A 25 -21.64 13.86 9.11
C GLN A 25 -20.57 12.77 8.92
N ALA A 26 -20.20 12.05 9.99
CA ALA A 26 -19.31 10.90 9.93
C ALA A 26 -19.96 9.68 9.23
N PHE A 27 -21.29 9.54 9.30
CA PHE A 27 -22.05 8.54 8.51
C PHE A 27 -22.24 8.95 7.04
N LEU A 28 -22.23 10.24 6.73
CA LEU A 28 -22.31 10.80 5.38
C LEU A 28 -20.92 10.89 4.73
N THR A 29 -20.10 9.84 4.84
CA THR A 29 -19.06 9.67 3.82
C THR A 29 -19.81 9.50 2.50
N ASP A 30 -19.61 10.42 1.56
CA ASP A 30 -20.18 10.32 0.22
C ASP A 30 -19.70 8.99 -0.38
N GLU A 31 -20.56 7.95 -0.31
CA GLU A 31 -20.22 6.57 -0.68
C GLU A 31 -19.72 6.52 -2.13
N ASP A 32 -20.19 7.45 -2.96
CA ASP A 32 -19.78 7.63 -4.35
C ASP A 32 -18.31 8.03 -4.49
N GLN A 33 -17.70 8.65 -3.46
CA GLN A 33 -16.30 9.06 -3.48
C GLN A 33 -15.36 8.10 -2.74
N LEU A 34 -15.88 7.06 -2.09
CA LEU A 34 -15.03 6.10 -1.37
C LEU A 34 -13.94 5.47 -2.25
N HIS A 35 -14.21 5.28 -3.53
CA HIS A 35 -13.25 4.71 -4.47
C HIS A 35 -12.04 5.62 -4.76
N THR A 36 -12.11 6.92 -4.48
CA THR A 36 -11.02 7.88 -4.78
C THR A 36 -9.93 7.90 -3.71
N TYR A 37 -10.19 7.31 -2.53
CA TYR A 37 -9.21 7.27 -1.45
C TYR A 37 -8.08 6.29 -1.76
N ASP A 38 -6.91 6.83 -2.08
CA ASP A 38 -5.70 6.04 -2.29
C ASP A 38 -5.02 5.59 -0.99
N ASP A 39 -5.42 6.15 0.17
CA ASP A 39 -4.96 5.77 1.49
C ASP A 39 -6.14 5.59 2.46
N LEU A 40 -6.28 4.38 3.01
CA LEU A 40 -7.34 4.01 3.94
C LEU A 40 -7.31 4.79 5.25
N THR A 41 -6.16 5.37 5.63
CA THR A 41 -6.04 6.22 6.82
C THR A 41 -6.75 7.57 6.67
N LYS A 42 -7.10 7.95 5.43
CA LYS A 42 -7.81 9.20 5.10
C LYS A 42 -9.33 9.04 5.11
N VAL A 43 -9.84 7.81 5.23
CA VAL A 43 -11.28 7.54 5.35
C VAL A 43 -11.76 7.99 6.73
N ASN A 44 -12.86 8.75 6.81
CA ASN A 44 -13.37 9.26 8.08
C ASN A 44 -14.83 8.85 8.29
N PRO A 45 -15.18 8.11 9.36
CA PRO A 45 -14.30 7.58 10.40
C PRO A 45 -13.50 6.37 9.90
N VAL A 46 -12.28 6.16 10.41
CA VAL A 46 -11.51 4.94 10.13
C VAL A 46 -12.08 3.79 10.97
N THR A 47 -12.97 2.99 10.37
CA THR A 47 -13.60 1.83 11.01
C THR A 47 -13.47 0.61 10.09
N PRO A 48 -13.55 -0.63 10.61
CA PRO A 48 -13.56 -1.82 9.76
C PRO A 48 -14.62 -1.77 8.67
N THR A 49 -15.80 -1.23 8.98
CA THR A 49 -16.92 -1.10 8.04
C THR A 49 -16.61 -0.12 6.91
N THR A 50 -16.10 1.07 7.24
CA THR A 50 -15.77 2.10 6.23
C THR A 50 -14.58 1.70 5.37
N VAL A 51 -13.58 1.04 5.96
CA VAL A 51 -12.45 0.45 5.22
C VAL A 51 -12.93 -0.62 4.25
N LEU A 52 -13.82 -1.53 4.68
CA LEU A 52 -14.36 -2.57 3.81
C LEU A 52 -15.15 -1.96 2.64
N LYS A 53 -16.01 -0.98 2.90
CA LYS A 53 -16.77 -0.27 1.86
C LYS A 53 -15.84 0.42 0.86
N CYS A 54 -14.79 1.10 1.35
CA CYS A 54 -13.77 1.72 0.50
C CYS A 54 -13.09 0.70 -0.42
N LEU A 55 -12.64 -0.43 0.14
CA LEU A 55 -12.02 -1.50 -0.64
C LEU A 55 -12.99 -2.11 -1.67
N GLN A 56 -14.26 -2.29 -1.32
CA GLN A 56 -15.30 -2.76 -2.23
C GLN A 56 -15.57 -1.78 -3.38
N ALA A 57 -15.66 -0.48 -3.07
CA ALA A 57 -15.86 0.57 -4.07
C ALA A 57 -14.67 0.64 -5.04
N ARG A 58 -13.43 0.60 -4.52
CA ARG A 58 -12.19 0.55 -5.32
C ARG A 58 -12.12 -0.70 -6.20
N TYR A 59 -12.45 -1.86 -5.65
CA TYR A 59 -12.48 -3.10 -6.41
C TYR A 59 -13.48 -3.05 -7.58
N SER A 60 -14.65 -2.46 -7.35
CA SER A 60 -15.70 -2.31 -8.36
C SER A 60 -15.26 -1.45 -9.56
N VAL A 61 -14.40 -0.46 -9.33
CA VAL A 61 -13.78 0.37 -10.40
C VAL A 61 -12.42 -0.16 -10.86
N LYS A 62 -12.10 -1.43 -10.56
CA LYS A 62 -10.86 -2.13 -10.98
C LYS A 62 -9.57 -1.49 -10.44
N VAL A 63 -9.62 -0.94 -9.23
CA VAL A 63 -8.45 -0.45 -8.49
C VAL A 63 -8.11 -1.44 -7.38
N PHE A 64 -6.97 -2.13 -7.53
CA PHE A 64 -6.63 -3.30 -6.70
C PHE A 64 -5.58 -3.03 -5.61
N TYR A 65 -4.95 -1.85 -5.63
CA TYR A 65 -3.92 -1.46 -4.69
C TYR A 65 -4.36 -0.21 -3.93
N THR A 66 -4.15 -0.18 -2.62
CA THR A 66 -4.52 0.94 -1.75
C THR A 66 -3.52 1.05 -0.60
N HIS A 67 -3.08 2.26 -0.25
CA HIS A 67 -2.25 2.46 0.93
C HIS A 67 -3.08 2.27 2.21
N ALA A 68 -2.39 1.83 3.25
CA ALA A 68 -2.85 1.84 4.63
C ALA A 68 -1.67 2.31 5.49
N GLY A 69 -1.46 3.63 5.50
CA GLY A 69 -0.26 4.24 6.05
C GLY A 69 1.00 3.74 5.34
N CYS A 70 1.94 3.15 6.09
CA CYS A 70 3.19 2.60 5.54
C CYS A 70 3.03 1.21 4.88
N THR A 71 1.82 0.65 4.86
CA THR A 71 1.55 -0.65 4.23
C THR A 71 0.77 -0.49 2.95
N LEU A 72 0.85 -1.49 2.06
CA LEU A 72 0.08 -1.55 0.83
C LEU A 72 -0.88 -2.73 0.88
N VAL A 73 -2.18 -2.45 0.78
CA VAL A 73 -3.23 -3.44 0.65
C VAL A 73 -3.40 -3.77 -0.82
N ALA A 74 -3.32 -5.07 -1.15
CA ALA A 74 -3.54 -5.60 -2.48
C ALA A 74 -4.76 -6.53 -2.47
N LEU A 75 -5.72 -6.27 -3.35
CA LEU A 75 -6.89 -7.11 -3.58
C LEU A 75 -6.64 -7.99 -4.81
N ASN A 76 -6.78 -9.32 -4.66
CA ASN A 76 -6.63 -10.23 -5.78
C ASN A 76 -7.80 -10.05 -6.77
N PRO A 77 -7.54 -9.67 -8.04
CA PRO A 77 -8.60 -9.48 -9.03
C PRO A 77 -9.17 -10.80 -9.58
N PHE A 78 -8.54 -11.94 -9.26
CA PHE A 78 -8.85 -13.29 -9.78
C PHE A 78 -8.84 -13.40 -11.32
N GLN A 79 -8.24 -12.43 -12.00
CA GLN A 79 -8.09 -12.39 -13.44
C GLN A 79 -6.72 -11.80 -13.81
N PRO A 80 -6.12 -12.19 -14.94
CA PRO A 80 -4.88 -11.58 -15.42
C PRO A 80 -5.07 -10.09 -15.74
N ILE A 81 -4.18 -9.24 -15.26
CA ILE A 81 -4.15 -7.79 -15.53
C ILE A 81 -2.79 -7.40 -16.12
N PRO A 82 -2.49 -7.80 -17.37
CA PRO A 82 -1.14 -7.68 -17.92
C PRO A 82 -0.67 -6.24 -18.06
N HIS A 83 -1.57 -5.28 -18.30
CA HIS A 83 -1.22 -3.86 -18.46
C HIS A 83 -0.63 -3.26 -17.17
N LEU A 84 -1.07 -3.74 -16.00
CA LEU A 84 -0.63 -3.24 -14.69
C LEU A 84 0.80 -3.67 -14.32
N TYR A 85 1.29 -4.77 -14.92
CA TYR A 85 2.61 -5.34 -14.64
C TYR A 85 3.52 -5.38 -15.88
N SER A 86 3.26 -4.50 -16.84
CA SER A 86 4.05 -4.39 -18.06
C SER A 86 5.45 -3.84 -17.76
N LEU A 87 6.42 -4.13 -18.64
CA LEU A 87 7.78 -3.61 -18.50
C LEU A 87 7.81 -2.07 -18.56
N ASP A 88 6.91 -1.47 -19.34
CA ASP A 88 6.83 -0.02 -19.47
C ASP A 88 6.38 0.63 -18.16
N VAL A 89 5.37 0.05 -17.49
CA VAL A 89 4.95 0.50 -16.16
C VAL A 89 6.07 0.34 -15.13
N MET A 90 6.81 -0.78 -15.14
CA MET A 90 7.97 -0.95 -14.24
C MET A 90 9.02 0.15 -14.44
N LYS A 91 9.33 0.50 -15.69
CA LYS A 91 10.28 1.57 -16.02
C LYS A 91 9.73 2.95 -15.64
N GLU A 92 8.44 3.18 -15.83
CA GLU A 92 7.78 4.44 -15.45
C GLU A 92 7.93 4.72 -13.95
N TYR A 93 7.64 3.73 -13.10
CA TYR A 93 7.84 3.83 -11.65
C TYR A 93 9.31 4.03 -11.27
N HIS A 94 10.23 3.36 -11.96
CA HIS A 94 11.66 3.50 -11.68
C HIS A 94 12.22 4.88 -12.03
N CYS A 95 11.84 5.41 -13.20
CA CYS A 95 12.31 6.70 -13.71
C CYS A 95 11.64 7.91 -13.02
N ALA A 96 10.50 7.72 -12.35
CA ALA A 96 9.76 8.79 -11.70
C ALA A 96 10.58 9.40 -10.54
N PRO A 97 10.77 10.73 -10.45
CA PRO A 97 11.49 11.33 -9.33
C PRO A 97 10.77 11.10 -7.99
N GLN A 98 9.43 11.14 -7.99
CA GLN A 98 8.57 10.99 -6.83
C GLN A 98 7.51 9.89 -7.06
N PRO A 99 7.88 8.60 -7.03
CA PRO A 99 6.96 7.49 -7.32
C PRO A 99 5.79 7.40 -6.33
N GLN A 100 5.92 7.98 -5.14
CA GLN A 100 4.85 8.10 -4.14
C GLN A 100 3.67 8.99 -4.55
N GLU A 101 3.84 9.84 -5.58
CA GLU A 101 2.75 10.66 -6.12
C GLU A 101 1.89 9.89 -7.12
N PHE A 102 2.34 8.71 -7.55
CA PHE A 102 1.57 7.86 -8.44
C PHE A 102 0.48 7.12 -7.68
N LYS A 103 -0.48 6.56 -8.42
CA LYS A 103 -1.49 5.69 -7.84
C LYS A 103 -0.84 4.54 -7.07
N PRO A 104 -1.45 4.11 -5.95
CA PRO A 104 -0.90 3.03 -5.13
C PRO A 104 -0.58 1.82 -5.98
N HIS A 105 0.64 1.30 -5.84
CA HIS A 105 1.08 0.16 -6.63
C HIS A 105 2.23 -0.58 -5.93
N ILE A 106 2.36 -1.88 -6.21
CA ILE A 106 3.43 -2.71 -5.64
C ILE A 106 4.83 -2.22 -6.04
N PHE A 107 4.95 -1.56 -7.20
CA PHE A 107 6.22 -1.01 -7.68
C PHE A 107 6.69 0.21 -6.89
N ILE A 108 5.78 0.95 -6.23
CA ILE A 108 6.19 2.03 -5.29
C ILE A 108 6.98 1.42 -4.14
N VAL A 109 6.47 0.33 -3.56
CA VAL A 109 7.11 -0.38 -2.45
C VAL A 109 8.46 -0.98 -2.89
N ALA A 110 8.52 -1.52 -4.11
CA ALA A 110 9.76 -2.05 -4.67
C ALA A 110 10.81 -0.95 -4.93
N GLU A 111 10.38 0.18 -5.48
CA GLU A 111 11.25 1.31 -5.79
C GLU A 111 11.77 1.99 -4.51
N GLU A 112 10.92 2.15 -3.50
CA GLU A 112 11.33 2.69 -2.20
C GLU A 112 12.42 1.81 -1.57
N ALA A 113 12.20 0.50 -1.53
CA ALA A 113 13.21 -0.43 -1.05
C ALA A 113 14.50 -0.38 -1.88
N TYR A 114 14.41 -0.28 -3.21
CA TYR A 114 15.57 -0.14 -4.09
C TYR A 114 16.37 1.14 -3.80
N ARG A 115 15.69 2.28 -3.71
CA ARG A 115 16.30 3.58 -3.42
C ARG A 115 16.92 3.62 -2.03
N ASN A 116 16.28 2.98 -1.04
CA ASN A 116 16.83 2.87 0.31
C ASN A 116 18.15 2.09 0.34
N VAL A 117 18.34 1.10 -0.53
CA VAL A 117 19.63 0.40 -0.68
C VAL A 117 20.65 1.28 -1.41
N GLN A 118 20.25 1.97 -2.47
CA GLN A 118 21.16 2.79 -3.29
C GLN A 118 21.61 4.10 -2.62
N GLY A 119 20.75 4.71 -1.80
CA GLY A 119 20.98 6.03 -1.21
C GLY A 119 21.85 6.04 0.05
N GLN A 120 22.23 4.88 0.57
CA GLN A 120 23.04 4.76 1.80
C GLN A 120 24.51 4.57 1.45
N LEU A 121 25.42 5.21 2.21
CA LEU A 121 26.87 4.99 2.06
C LEU A 121 27.22 3.51 2.33
N GLU A 122 26.60 2.93 3.34
CA GLU A 122 26.69 1.51 3.68
C GLU A 122 25.34 0.84 3.39
N PRO A 123 25.26 -0.07 2.40
CA PRO A 123 24.00 -0.69 2.01
C PRO A 123 23.36 -1.45 3.18
N VAL A 124 22.19 -1.00 3.63
CA VAL A 124 21.39 -1.70 4.63
C VAL A 124 20.41 -2.64 3.94
N ASN A 125 20.43 -3.92 4.34
CA ASN A 125 19.51 -4.93 3.83
C ASN A 125 18.05 -4.52 4.05
N GLN A 126 17.27 -4.50 2.98
CA GLN A 126 15.83 -4.26 3.02
C GLN A 126 15.08 -5.60 3.04
N SER A 127 13.93 -5.62 3.72
CA SER A 127 13.02 -6.77 3.69
C SER A 127 11.63 -6.34 3.23
N LEU A 128 11.10 -7.06 2.23
CA LEU A 128 9.73 -6.91 1.78
C LEU A 128 8.94 -8.13 2.20
N VAL A 129 7.80 -7.88 2.82
CA VAL A 129 7.02 -8.91 3.49
C VAL A 129 5.60 -8.84 2.93
N VAL A 130 5.20 -9.83 2.11
CA VAL A 130 3.86 -10.02 1.51
C VAL A 130 2.94 -10.95 2.32
N SER A 131 1.97 -10.41 3.06
CA SER A 131 1.02 -11.17 3.89
C SER A 131 -0.27 -11.56 3.16
N GLY A 132 -1.01 -12.54 3.69
CA GLY A 132 -2.36 -12.88 3.22
C GLY A 132 -2.74 -14.35 3.39
N GLU A 133 -4.03 -14.65 3.30
CA GLU A 133 -4.56 -16.02 3.35
C GLU A 133 -4.19 -16.84 2.09
N SER A 134 -4.52 -18.12 2.11
CA SER A 134 -4.37 -18.97 0.91
C SER A 134 -5.19 -18.38 -0.24
N GLY A 135 -4.61 -18.31 -1.44
CA GLY A 135 -5.27 -17.70 -2.61
C GLY A 135 -5.27 -16.16 -2.66
N ALA A 136 -4.73 -15.46 -1.65
CA ALA A 136 -4.67 -13.99 -1.65
C ALA A 136 -3.71 -13.38 -2.71
N GLY A 137 -2.93 -14.20 -3.42
CA GLY A 137 -2.00 -13.73 -4.46
C GLY A 137 -0.56 -13.51 -4.01
N LYS A 138 -0.16 -13.97 -2.80
CA LYS A 138 1.20 -13.80 -2.26
C LYS A 138 2.32 -14.20 -3.24
N THR A 139 2.23 -15.41 -3.80
CA THR A 139 3.24 -15.94 -4.76
C THR A 139 3.33 -15.09 -6.02
N TRP A 140 2.18 -14.61 -6.52
CA TRP A 140 2.14 -13.72 -7.69
C TRP A 140 2.82 -12.39 -7.38
N THR A 141 2.47 -11.76 -6.26
CA THR A 141 3.10 -10.51 -5.80
C THR A 141 4.62 -10.66 -5.66
N SER A 142 5.10 -11.74 -5.06
CA SER A 142 6.54 -12.02 -4.96
C SER A 142 7.21 -12.13 -6.34
N ARG A 143 6.57 -12.82 -7.31
CA ARG A 143 7.07 -12.91 -8.69
C ARG A 143 7.12 -11.53 -9.36
N CYS A 144 6.09 -10.70 -9.18
CA CYS A 144 6.05 -9.34 -9.71
C CYS A 144 7.19 -8.48 -9.14
N LEU A 145 7.45 -8.54 -7.84
CA LEU A 145 8.56 -7.84 -7.19
C LEU A 145 9.92 -8.28 -7.75
N MET A 146 10.13 -9.59 -7.91
CA MET A 146 11.39 -10.12 -8.45
C MET A 146 11.60 -9.72 -9.91
N LYS A 147 10.53 -9.72 -10.71
CA LYS A 147 10.57 -9.22 -12.09
C LYS A 147 10.86 -7.72 -12.16
N TYR A 148 10.31 -6.92 -11.24
CA TYR A 148 10.62 -5.49 -11.12
C TYR A 148 12.12 -5.27 -10.89
N TYR A 149 12.70 -5.90 -9.86
CA TYR A 149 14.14 -5.74 -9.57
C TYR A 149 15.04 -6.23 -10.70
N ALA A 150 14.69 -7.34 -11.36
CA ALA A 150 15.43 -7.81 -12.52
C ALA A 150 15.40 -6.79 -13.67
N THR A 151 14.25 -6.15 -13.89
CA THR A 151 14.05 -5.13 -14.94
C THR A 151 14.83 -3.85 -14.63
N VAL A 152 14.77 -3.39 -13.39
CA VAL A 152 15.52 -2.21 -12.92
C VAL A 152 17.03 -2.45 -13.03
N ALA A 153 17.53 -3.58 -12.51
CA ALA A 153 18.95 -3.91 -12.58
C ALA A 153 19.47 -4.05 -14.03
N ALA A 154 18.64 -4.54 -14.96
CA ALA A 154 18.96 -4.58 -16.38
C ALA A 154 19.01 -3.17 -17.00
N SER A 155 18.17 -2.24 -16.52
CA SER A 155 18.13 -0.86 -17.00
C SER A 155 19.31 -0.02 -16.50
N SER A 156 19.84 -0.31 -15.30
CA SER A 156 21.00 0.39 -14.72
C SER A 156 22.37 -0.10 -15.26
N SER A 157 22.42 -1.25 -15.94
CA SER A 157 23.68 -1.83 -16.44
C SER A 157 23.83 -1.63 -17.94
N VAL A 158 24.88 -0.90 -18.35
CA VAL A 158 25.23 -0.57 -19.75
C VAL A 158 25.43 -1.81 -20.64
N VAL A 159 25.52 -3.03 -20.08
CA VAL A 159 25.77 -4.27 -20.83
C VAL A 159 25.09 -5.49 -20.19
N LYS A 160 23.75 -5.67 -20.23
CA LYS A 160 23.12 -7.01 -19.99
C LYS A 160 21.84 -7.23 -20.80
N SER A 161 21.89 -8.23 -21.69
CA SER A 161 20.80 -8.72 -22.57
C SER A 161 19.58 -9.26 -21.81
N GLN A 162 18.38 -9.24 -22.43
CA GLN A 162 17.12 -9.87 -21.99
C GLN A 162 17.29 -11.22 -21.26
N HIS A 163 18.24 -12.03 -21.72
CA HIS A 163 18.63 -13.32 -21.15
C HIS A 163 18.95 -13.31 -19.64
N THR A 164 19.43 -12.20 -19.08
CA THR A 164 19.73 -12.10 -17.63
C THR A 164 18.45 -11.98 -16.79
N VAL A 165 17.46 -11.23 -17.28
CA VAL A 165 16.16 -11.06 -16.63
C VAL A 165 15.42 -12.40 -16.61
N GLU A 166 15.40 -13.09 -17.75
CA GLU A 166 14.83 -14.44 -17.87
C GLU A 166 15.52 -15.46 -16.98
N ARG A 167 16.85 -15.36 -16.81
CA ARG A 167 17.62 -16.27 -15.93
C ARG A 167 17.36 -16.03 -14.44
N ILE A 168 17.18 -14.78 -14.02
CA ILE A 168 16.82 -14.44 -12.63
C ILE A 168 15.38 -14.89 -12.36
N GLU A 169 14.46 -14.58 -13.26
CA GLU A 169 13.07 -15.05 -13.18
C GLU A 169 13.05 -16.58 -13.07
N LYS A 170 13.70 -17.29 -14.00
CA LYS A 170 13.76 -18.75 -13.99
C LYS A 170 14.34 -19.33 -12.70
N ARG A 171 15.43 -18.78 -12.16
CA ARG A 171 16.02 -19.25 -10.88
C ARG A 171 15.09 -19.05 -9.69
N VAL A 172 14.33 -17.95 -9.69
CA VAL A 172 13.29 -17.71 -8.69
C VAL A 172 12.16 -18.73 -8.83
N LEU A 173 11.70 -19.00 -10.06
CA LEU A 173 10.63 -19.94 -10.34
C LEU A 173 11.01 -21.39 -10.02
N ASP A 174 12.25 -21.76 -10.33
CA ASP A 174 12.82 -23.09 -10.07
C ASP A 174 13.07 -23.33 -8.56
N SER A 175 12.94 -22.30 -7.71
CA SER A 175 13.01 -22.43 -6.24
C SER A 175 11.68 -22.84 -5.60
N ASN A 176 10.55 -22.78 -6.33
CA ASN A 176 9.23 -23.14 -5.82
C ASN A 176 9.05 -24.63 -5.43
N PRO A 177 9.66 -25.64 -6.08
CA PRO A 177 9.55 -27.03 -5.63
C PRO A 177 10.18 -27.28 -4.25
N ILE A 178 11.11 -26.44 -3.80
CA ILE A 178 11.76 -26.54 -2.48
C ILE A 178 10.98 -25.75 -1.42
N MET A 179 10.30 -24.67 -1.82
CA MET A 179 9.57 -23.77 -0.91
C MET A 179 8.22 -24.35 -0.45
N GLU A 180 7.59 -25.21 -1.24
CA GLU A 180 6.32 -25.87 -0.88
C GLU A 180 6.49 -26.97 0.19
N GLY A 181 7.71 -27.50 0.36
CA GLY A 181 8.03 -28.50 1.39
C GLY A 181 8.25 -27.94 2.80
N LEU A 182 8.45 -26.62 2.95
CA LEU A 182 8.75 -25.96 4.24
C LEU A 182 7.61 -25.04 4.68
N SER A 183 6.38 -25.54 4.58
CA SER A 183 5.17 -24.86 5.04
C SER A 183 5.25 -24.50 6.54
N LYS A 184 5.55 -23.23 6.81
CA LYS A 184 5.05 -22.34 7.90
C LYS A 184 6.06 -21.23 8.15
N VAL A 185 6.02 -20.15 7.37
CA VAL A 185 6.47 -18.85 7.88
C VAL A 185 5.53 -17.75 7.40
N THR A 186 4.94 -17.10 8.40
CA THR A 186 4.14 -15.89 8.33
C THR A 186 4.93 -14.78 7.68
N VAL A 187 4.40 -14.24 6.60
CA VAL A 187 4.92 -13.04 5.98
C VAL A 187 4.02 -11.91 6.52
N VAL A 188 4.51 -11.08 7.46
CA VAL A 188 3.83 -9.89 8.02
C VAL A 188 4.34 -8.61 7.36
N SER A 189 3.53 -7.86 6.59
CA SER A 189 3.90 -6.51 6.14
C SER A 189 3.99 -5.54 7.33
N LYS A 190 5.13 -5.55 8.03
CA LYS A 190 5.51 -4.53 9.01
C LYS A 190 6.65 -3.72 8.43
N PHE A 191 6.37 -2.48 8.06
CA PHE A 191 7.40 -1.47 7.88
C PHE A 191 7.92 -1.08 9.29
N LYS A 192 9.14 -1.47 9.61
CA LYS A 192 9.92 -0.89 10.71
C LYS A 192 11.18 -0.30 10.08
N VAL A 193 11.14 1.00 9.79
CA VAL A 193 12.37 1.77 9.60
C VAL A 193 12.96 1.98 11.00
N GLY A 194 13.80 1.02 11.41
CA GLY A 194 14.64 1.15 12.59
C GLY A 194 15.99 1.69 12.14
N VAL A 195 16.18 2.99 12.33
CA VAL A 195 17.53 3.56 12.38
C VAL A 195 18.12 3.10 13.71
N ASN A 196 19.21 2.33 13.69
CA ASN A 196 20.10 2.23 14.83
C ASN A 196 21.21 3.26 14.66
#